data_AF-A0A8K0MYN1-F1
#
_entry.id   AF-A0A8K0MYN1-F1
#
_cell.length_a   1.000
_cell.length_b   1.000
_cell.length_c   1.000
_cell.angle_alpha   90.00
_cell.angle_beta   90.00
_cell.angle_gamma   90.00
#
_symmetry.space_group_name_H-M   'P 1'
#
loop_
_entity.id
_entity.type
_entity.pdbx_description
1 polymer ?
#
loop_
_entity_poly.entity_id
_entity_poly.type
_entity_poly.pdbx_seq_one_letter_code
_entity_poly.pdbx_strand_id
1 'polypeptide(L)' 'MELQAQSSEEGSQALTLDQICDTVLGTRFGYVCGLGHGPKPIGSSSRNRALESSNRELREELAT' A
#
# COMPACT_ATOMS: atom_id res chain seq x y z
N MET A 1 -5.01 -11.61 -25.31
CA MET A 1 -3.98 -11.69 -24.25
C MET A 1 -3.73 -13.15 -23.99
N GLU A 2 -2.54 -13.63 -24.28
CA GLU A 2 -2.11 -14.98 -23.95
C GLU A 2 -1.33 -14.91 -22.63
N LEU A 3 -1.75 -15.67 -21.61
CA LEU A 3 -0.99 -15.78 -20.37
C LEU A 3 0.23 -16.64 -20.65
N GLN A 4 1.45 -16.10 -20.48
CA GLN A 4 2.66 -16.91 -20.47
C GLN A 4 2.67 -17.75 -19.20
N ALA A 5 2.33 -19.03 -19.33
CA ALA A 5 2.58 -20.02 -18.29
C ALA A 5 4.05 -20.45 -18.41
N GLN A 6 4.94 -19.86 -17.61
CA GLN A 6 6.22 -20.51 -17.36
C GLN A 6 5.93 -21.80 -16.59
N SER A 7 6.09 -22.93 -17.28
CA SER A 7 6.09 -24.24 -16.64
C SER A 7 7.21 -24.24 -15.61
N SER A 8 6.85 -24.27 -14.32
CA SER A 8 7.80 -24.40 -13.22
C SER A 8 8.70 -25.59 -13.52
N GLU A 9 10.03 -25.39 -13.58
CA GLU A 9 10.95 -26.48 -13.88
C GLU A 9 10.83 -27.55 -12.78
N GLU A 10 10.38 -28.75 -13.18
CA GLU A 10 10.21 -29.90 -12.28
C GLU A 10 11.59 -30.32 -11.74
N GLY A 11 11.85 -29.96 -10.48
CA GLY A 11 13.14 -30.15 -9.82
C GLY A 11 13.77 -28.87 -9.25
N SER A 12 13.14 -27.71 -9.46
CA SER A 12 13.56 -26.46 -8.83
C SER A 12 13.52 -26.57 -7.30
N GLN A 13 14.57 -26.08 -6.63
CA GLN A 13 14.51 -25.91 -5.17
C GLN A 13 13.42 -24.91 -4.82
N ALA A 14 12.63 -25.22 -3.79
CA ALA A 14 11.59 -24.33 -3.30
C ALA A 14 12.22 -23.02 -2.83
N LEU A 15 11.70 -21.89 -3.33
CA LEU A 15 12.10 -20.58 -2.86
C LEU A 15 11.58 -20.36 -1.44
N THR A 16 12.38 -19.68 -0.62
CA THR A 16 11.93 -19.20 0.69
C THR A 16 10.94 -18.05 0.52
N LEU A 17 10.13 -17.79 1.55
CA LEU A 17 9.11 -16.74 1.52
C LEU A 17 9.70 -15.37 1.14
N ASP A 18 10.85 -15.00 1.74
CA ASP A 18 11.51 -13.72 1.47
C ASP A 18 11.95 -13.60 0.01
N GLN A 19 12.51 -14.67 -0.57
CA GLN A 19 12.92 -14.70 -1.98
C GLN A 19 11.72 -14.57 -2.94
N ILE A 20 10.57 -15.13 -2.57
CA ILE A 20 9.33 -14.98 -3.35
C ILE A 20 8.83 -13.54 -3.27
N CYS A 21 8.81 -12.96 -2.07
CA CYS A 21 8.43 -11.56 -1.89
C CYS A 21 9.30 -10.63 -2.73
N ASP A 22 10.62 -10.82 -2.70
CA ASP A 22 11.56 -10.01 -3.49
C ASP A 22 11.37 -10.19 -5.00
N THR A 23 11.03 -11.40 -5.46
CA THR A 23 10.83 -11.68 -6.89
C THR A 23 9.51 -11.11 -7.42
N VAL A 24 8.42 -11.25 -6.66
CA VAL A 24 7.07 -10.86 -7.08
C VAL A 24 6.81 -9.36 -6.83
N LEU A 25 7.22 -8.88 -5.66
CA LEU A 25 6.99 -7.49 -5.23
C LEU A 25 8.17 -6.58 -5.60
N GLY A 26 9.35 -7.16 -5.83
CA GLY A 26 10.60 -6.42 -6.01
C GLY A 26 11.26 -6.08 -4.66
N THR A 27 12.58 -5.90 -4.68
CA THR A 27 13.38 -5.48 -3.51
C THR A 27 13.33 -3.98 -3.25
N ARG A 28 12.70 -3.22 -4.14
CA ARG A 28 12.66 -1.75 -4.07
C ARG A 28 11.47 -1.35 -3.20
N PHE A 29 11.73 -0.59 -2.14
CA PHE A 29 10.71 0.02 -1.25
C PHE A 29 9.75 1.02 -1.96
N GLY A 30 9.66 1.03 -3.29
CA GLY A 30 8.77 1.92 -4.05
C GLY A 30 7.28 1.54 -3.97
N TYR A 31 6.95 0.35 -3.46
CA TYR A 31 5.58 -0.16 -3.36
C TYR A 31 5.05 -0.15 -1.92
N VAL A 32 5.33 0.91 -1.15
CA VAL A 32 4.68 1.09 0.15
C VAL A 32 3.19 1.41 -0.10
N CYS A 33 2.33 0.43 0.14
CA CYS A 33 0.88 0.58 0.19
C CYS A 33 0.51 1.74 1.13
N GLY A 34 -0.06 2.82 0.57
CA GLY A 34 -0.39 4.05 1.31
C GLY A 34 -0.10 5.34 0.54
N LEU A 35 0.77 5.27 -0.47
CA LEU A 35 0.92 6.29 -1.52
C LEU A 35 0.15 5.79 -2.75
N GLY A 36 -1.18 5.82 -2.71
CA GLY A 36 -2.05 5.12 -3.67
C GLY A 36 -1.61 5.21 -5.14
N HIS A 37 -1.89 4.15 -5.92
CA HIS A 37 -1.66 4.09 -7.37
C HIS A 37 -2.66 4.98 -8.14
N GLY A 38 -2.54 6.28 -7.95
CA GLY A 38 -3.37 7.26 -8.63
C GLY A 38 -2.85 8.68 -8.42
N PRO A 39 -3.12 9.60 -9.35
CA PRO A 39 -2.71 10.98 -9.19
C PRO A 39 -3.24 11.54 -7.87
N LYS A 40 -2.36 12.20 -7.10
CA LYS A 40 -2.69 12.87 -5.83
C LYS A 40 -3.95 13.72 -6.06
N PRO A 41 -5.07 13.50 -5.33
CA PRO A 41 -6.29 14.25 -5.57
C PRO A 41 -6.03 15.74 -5.36
N ILE A 42 -6.24 16.53 -6.41
CA ILE A 42 -6.15 17.98 -6.38
C ILE A 42 -7.40 18.48 -5.66
N GLY A 43 -7.25 18.92 -4.40
CA GLY A 43 -8.36 19.44 -3.60
C GLY A 43 -8.45 18.88 -2.19
N SER A 44 -7.36 18.97 -1.43
CA SER A 44 -7.31 18.61 0.00
C SER A 44 -7.99 19.63 0.93
N SER A 45 -8.91 20.46 0.44
CA SER A 45 -9.56 21.48 1.28
C SER A 45 -10.88 20.99 1.87
N SER A 46 -11.66 20.21 1.11
CA SER A 46 -13.04 19.88 1.49
C SER A 46 -13.17 18.75 2.51
N ARG A 47 -12.24 17.78 2.52
CA ARG A 47 -12.24 16.69 3.54
C ARG A 47 -11.58 17.09 4.87
N ASN A 48 -10.73 18.12 4.85
CA ASN A 48 -9.99 18.53 6.06
C ASN A 48 -10.92 19.16 7.10
N ARG A 49 -11.93 19.93 6.69
CA ARG A 49 -12.82 20.62 7.64
C ARG A 49 -13.60 19.67 8.54
N ALA A 50 -14.13 18.58 7.98
CA ALA A 50 -14.87 17.57 8.74
C ALA A 50 -13.95 16.73 9.64
N LEU A 51 -12.73 16.45 9.16
CA LEU A 51 -11.71 15.76 9.96
C LEU A 51 -11.20 16.65 11.10
N GLU A 52 -10.97 17.93 10.85
CA GLU A 52 -10.54 18.93 11.83
C GLU A 52 -11.59 19.16 12.90
N SER A 53 -12.88 19.24 12.55
CA SER A 53 -13.94 19.39 13.54
C SER A 53 -14.03 18.19 14.48
N SER A 54 -13.96 16.97 13.93
CA SER A 54 -13.96 15.74 14.74
C SER A 54 -12.70 15.61 15.60
N ASN A 55 -11.52 15.98 15.06
CA ASN A 55 -10.28 15.99 15.84
C ASN A 55 -10.29 17.04 16.95
N ARG A 56 -10.97 18.17 16.75
CA ARG A 56 -11.07 19.22 17.78
C ARG A 56 -11.89 18.74 18.97
N GLU A 57 -13.04 18.12 18.70
CA GLU A 57 -13.92 17.56 19.74
C GLU A 57 -13.20 16.49 20.57
N LEU A 58 -12.51 15.55 19.93
CA LEU A 58 -11.70 14.54 20.62
C LEU A 58 -10.58 15.14 21.48
N ARG A 59 -10.00 16.28 21.08
CA ARG A 59 -8.96 16.97 21.85
C ARG A 59 -9.52 17.69 23.07
N GLU A 60 -10.74 18.20 22.98
CA GLU A 60 -11.45 18.83 24.09
C GLU A 60 -11.86 17.78 25.13
N GLU A 61 -12.33 16.60 24.70
CA GLU A 61 -12.64 15.47 25.57
C GLU A 61 -11.42 14.95 26.33
N LEU A 62 -10.25 14.84 25.68
CA LEU A 62 -9.00 14.40 26.31
C LEU A 62 -8.39 15.45 27.27
N ALA A 63 -8.82 16.70 27.19
CA ALA A 63 -8.35 17.79 28.03
C ALA A 63 -9.23 18.01 29.28
N THR A 64 -10.24 17.15 29.48
CA THR A 64 -11.17 17.16 30.62
C THR A 64 -10.85 16.01 31.57
#